data_AF-A0A2H3BCE2-F1
#
_entry.id   AF-A0A2H3BCE2-F1
#
_cell.length_a   1.000
_cell.length_b   1.000
_cell.length_c   1.000
_cell.angle_alpha   90.00
_cell.angle_beta   90.00
_cell.angle_gamma   90.00
#
_symmetry.space_group_name_H-M   'P 1'
#
loop_
_entity.id
_entity.type
_entity.pdbx_description
1 polymer ?
#
loop_
_entity_poly.entity_id
_entity_poly.type
_entity_poly.pdbx_seq_one_letter_code
_entity_poly.pdbx_strand_id
1 'polypeptide(L)'
;MKGTRAGTINYLMGWIAACNGGMLWCSGLAGTGKSSLVGTLHELLTVHTGGRNRLGAFIRYDRTEYRDASHLITSIAHSLGMFD
;
A
#
# COMPACT_ATOMS: atom_id res chain seq x y z
N MET A 1 -14.79 -0.42 -10.47
CA MET A 1 -15.51 -0.91 -9.28
C MET A 1 -16.72 -0.01 -9.06
N LYS A 2 -17.96 -0.48 -9.29
CA LYS A 2 -19.16 0.25 -8.85
C LYS A 2 -19.35 -0.06 -7.38
N GLY A 3 -18.89 0.83 -6.52
CA GLY A 3 -18.93 0.69 -5.07
C GLY A 3 -18.50 1.99 -4.41
N THR A 4 -19.06 2.29 -3.25
CA THR A 4 -18.65 3.45 -2.45
C THR A 4 -17.17 3.35 -2.09
N ARG A 5 -16.52 4.49 -1.78
CA ARG A 5 -15.11 4.51 -1.31
C ARG A 5 -14.88 3.53 -0.15
N ALA A 6 -15.86 3.43 0.76
CA ALA A 6 -15.85 2.48 1.87
C ALA A 6 -15.84 1.02 1.40
N GLY A 7 -16.64 0.67 0.38
CA GLY A 7 -16.64 -0.68 -0.20
C GLY A 7 -15.28 -1.07 -0.79
N THR A 8 -14.62 -0.14 -1.48
CA THR A 8 -13.27 -0.35 -2.01
C THR A 8 -12.25 -0.55 -0.90
N ILE A 9 -12.30 0.25 0.18
CA ILE A 9 -11.41 0.10 1.35
C ILE A 9 -11.62 -1.28 1.99
N ASN A 10 -12.86 -1.69 2.23
CA ASN A 10 -13.16 -2.99 2.84
C ASN A 10 -12.65 -4.16 2.00
N TYR A 11 -12.83 -4.09 0.68
CA TYR A 11 -12.28 -5.07 -0.25
C TYR A 11 -10.76 -5.16 -0.15
N LEU A 12 -10.06 -4.02 -0.20
CA LEU A 12 -8.59 -3.97 -0.12
C LEU A 12 -8.09 -4.46 1.24
N MET A 13 -8.75 -4.11 2.34
CA MET A 13 -8.39 -4.61 3.68
C MET A 13 -8.58 -6.12 3.80
N GLY A 14 -9.65 -6.68 3.21
CA GLY A 14 -9.85 -8.12 3.14
C GLY A 14 -8.76 -8.82 2.32
N TRP A 15 -8.40 -8.25 1.17
CA TRP A 15 -7.32 -8.75 0.33
C TRP A 15 -5.96 -8.72 1.05
N ILE A 16 -5.62 -7.61 1.72
CA ILE A 16 -4.39 -7.49 2.52
C ILE A 16 -4.40 -8.51 3.65
N ALA A 17 -5.51 -8.64 4.39
CA ALA A 17 -5.60 -9.57 5.52
C ALA A 17 -5.40 -11.04 5.12
N ALA A 18 -5.80 -11.43 3.91
CA ALA A 18 -5.60 -12.77 3.37
C ALA A 18 -4.12 -13.16 3.25
N CYS A 19 -3.21 -12.18 3.04
CA CYS A 19 -1.75 -12.38 3.05
C CYS A 19 -1.25 -13.60 2.27
N ASN A 20 -1.78 -13.80 1.06
CA ASN A 20 -1.44 -14.95 0.21
C ASN A 20 -0.24 -14.69 -0.71
N GLY A 21 0.49 -13.58 -0.53
CA GLY A 21 1.61 -13.18 -1.38
C GLY A 21 1.22 -12.66 -2.77
N GLY A 22 -0.06 -12.40 -3.03
CA GLY A 22 -0.53 -11.89 -4.31
C GLY A 22 -0.16 -10.43 -4.59
N MET A 23 -0.33 -10.02 -5.85
CA MET A 23 -0.23 -8.62 -6.29
C MET A 23 -1.61 -8.10 -6.71
N LEU A 24 -1.96 -6.88 -6.30
CA LEU A 24 -3.20 -6.21 -6.69
C LEU A 24 -2.90 -4.96 -7.51
N TRP A 25 -3.56 -4.85 -8.67
CA TRP A 25 -3.41 -3.72 -9.58
C TRP A 25 -4.61 -2.77 -9.52
N CYS A 26 -4.36 -1.52 -9.09
CA CYS A 26 -5.38 -0.46 -9.03
C CYS A 26 -5.31 0.45 -10.26
N SER A 27 -6.27 0.35 -11.17
CA SER A 27 -6.38 1.21 -12.36
C SER A 27 -7.52 2.24 -12.24
N GLY A 28 -7.36 3.38 -12.92
CA GLY A 28 -8.40 4.42 -13.01
C GLY A 28 -7.85 5.73 -13.56
N LEU A 29 -8.73 6.65 -13.95
CA LEU A 29 -8.34 7.96 -14.51
C LEU A 29 -7.48 8.78 -13.53
N ALA A 30 -6.64 9.68 -14.04
CA ALA A 30 -5.96 10.65 -13.19
C ALA A 30 -6.97 11.45 -12.35
N GLY A 31 -6.61 11.79 -11.12
CA GLY A 31 -7.50 12.54 -10.21
C GLY A 31 -8.59 11.71 -9.51
N THR A 32 -8.77 10.41 -9.81
CA THR A 32 -9.79 9.58 -9.14
C THR A 32 -9.41 9.14 -7.71
N GLY A 33 -8.39 9.75 -7.11
CA GLY A 33 -8.01 9.49 -5.72
C GLY A 33 -7.32 8.15 -5.45
N LYS A 34 -6.73 7.47 -6.45
CA LYS A 34 -6.02 6.19 -6.25
C LYS A 34 -4.91 6.29 -5.19
N SER A 35 -4.05 7.31 -5.27
CA SER A 35 -3.00 7.54 -4.28
C SER A 35 -3.57 7.95 -2.91
N SER A 36 -4.67 8.71 -2.89
CA SER A 36 -5.38 9.06 -1.65
C SER A 36 -5.97 7.83 -0.96
N LEU A 37 -6.52 6.88 -1.72
CA LEU A 37 -7.01 5.60 -1.21
C LEU A 37 -5.89 4.78 -0.55
N VAL A 38 -4.73 4.72 -1.19
CA VAL A 38 -3.54 4.04 -0.63
C VAL A 38 -3.05 4.74 0.64
N GLY A 39 -3.08 6.07 0.69
CA GLY A 39 -2.78 6.83 1.91
C GLY A 39 -3.74 6.52 3.06
N THR A 40 -5.05 6.43 2.78
CA THR A 40 -6.04 5.99 3.78
C THR A 40 -5.75 4.56 4.27
N LEU A 41 -5.35 3.64 3.39
CA LEU A 41 -4.98 2.28 3.79
C LEU A 41 -3.74 2.26 4.68
N HIS A 42 -2.73 3.08 4.39
CA HIS A 42 -1.55 3.21 5.24
C HIS A 42 -1.94 3.63 6.66
N GLU A 43 -2.73 4.70 6.81
CA GLU A 43 -3.20 5.15 8.13
C GLU A 43 -3.97 4.05 8.86
N LEU A 44 -4.91 3.39 8.19
CA LEU A 44 -5.69 2.31 8.78
C LEU A 44 -4.81 1.14 9.21
N LEU A 45 -3.85 0.74 8.37
CA LEU A 45 -2.94 -0.36 8.69
C LEU A 45 -2.04 0.00 9.86
N THR A 46 -1.43 1.19 9.88
CA THR A 46 -0.56 1.64 10.98
C THR A 46 -1.30 1.73 12.31
N VAL A 47 -2.56 2.20 12.31
CA VAL A 47 -3.39 2.27 13.52
C VAL A 47 -3.82 0.86 13.99
N HIS A 48 -4.14 -0.05 13.08
CA HIS A 48 -4.69 -1.38 13.44
C HIS A 48 -3.63 -2.50 13.53
N THR A 49 -2.39 -2.29 13.07
CA THR A 49 -1.32 -3.30 13.15
C THR A 49 -0.82 -3.51 14.56
N GLY A 50 -0.94 -2.53 15.46
CA GLY A 50 -0.61 -2.72 16.88
C GLY A 50 -1.42 -3.81 17.59
N GLY A 51 -2.57 -4.22 17.04
CA GLY A 51 -3.42 -5.30 17.60
C GLY A 51 -3.32 -6.65 16.90
N ARG A 52 -2.62 -6.74 15.77
CA ARG A 52 -2.47 -8.00 15.01
C ARG A 52 -1.02 -8.43 15.15
N ASN A 53 -0.80 -9.63 15.70
CA ASN A 53 0.51 -10.22 15.99
C ASN A 53 1.32 -10.56 14.71
N ARG A 54 1.48 -9.58 13.80
CA ARG A 54 1.99 -9.71 12.44
C ARG A 54 2.84 -8.49 12.12
N LEU A 55 4.12 -8.72 11.89
CA LEU A 55 5.05 -7.71 11.39
C LEU A 55 4.75 -7.41 9.92
N GLY A 56 4.82 -6.14 9.54
CA GLY A 56 4.64 -5.69 8.17
C GLY A 56 5.19 -4.29 7.99
N ALA A 57 5.71 -3.99 6.80
CA ALA A 57 6.20 -2.67 6.42
C ALA A 57 5.32 -2.10 5.31
N PHE A 58 5.05 -0.80 5.38
CA PHE A 58 4.43 -0.06 4.30
C PHE A 58 5.50 0.75 3.57
N ILE A 59 5.70 0.47 2.28
CA ILE A 59 6.71 1.14 1.46
C ILE A 59 6.01 1.76 0.26
N ARG A 60 6.14 3.07 0.08
CA ARG A 60 5.64 3.80 -1.08
C ARG A 60 6.79 4.06 -2.04
N TYR A 61 6.60 3.69 -3.30
CA TYR A 61 7.50 4.05 -4.40
C TYR A 61 6.77 4.90 -5.42
N ASP A 62 7.34 6.06 -5.75
CA ASP A 62 6.79 7.00 -6.73
C ASP A 62 7.79 7.22 -7.86
N ARG A 63 7.45 6.78 -9.07
CA ARG A 63 8.30 6.93 -10.26
C ARG A 63 8.52 8.39 -10.68
N THR A 64 7.72 9.32 -10.17
CA THR A 64 7.91 10.75 -10.44
C THR A 64 9.04 11.33 -9.60
N GLU A 65 9.25 10.77 -8.41
CA GLU A 65 10.35 11.08 -7.50
C GLU A 65 11.60 10.27 -7.85
N TYR A 66 11.43 8.98 -8.17
CA TYR A 66 12.50 8.05 -8.53
C TYR A 66 12.40 7.69 -10.01
N ARG A 67 13.03 8.50 -10.86
CA ARG A 67 12.96 8.34 -12.33
C ARG A 67 13.69 7.10 -12.85
N ASP A 68 14.73 6.67 -12.15
CA ASP A 68 15.47 5.47 -12.48
C ASP A 68 14.91 4.26 -11.72
N ALA A 69 14.39 3.30 -12.48
CA ALA A 69 13.83 2.07 -11.96
C ALA A 69 14.88 1.16 -11.31
N SER A 70 16.18 1.34 -11.64
CA SER A 70 17.28 0.59 -11.04
C SER A 70 17.32 0.75 -9.51
N HIS A 71 16.85 1.89 -9.01
CA HIS A 71 16.82 2.19 -7.58
C HIS A 71 15.66 1.55 -6.84
N LEU A 72 14.65 0.97 -7.50
CA LEU A 72 13.45 0.43 -6.84
C LEU A 72 13.80 -0.60 -5.76
N ILE A 73 14.60 -1.60 -6.11
CA ILE A 73 14.98 -2.68 -5.19
C ILE A 73 15.83 -2.13 -4.05
N THR A 74 16.78 -1.25 -4.35
CA THR A 74 17.63 -0.61 -3.34
C THR A 74 16.83 0.27 -2.38
N SER A 75 15.83 1.01 -2.88
CA SER A 75 14.92 1.82 -2.05
C SER A 75 14.08 0.95 -1.13
N ILE A 76 13.56 -0.19 -1.62
CA ILE A 76 12.82 -1.15 -0.79
C ILE A 76 13.75 -1.71 0.31
N ALA A 77 14.95 -2.17 -0.05
CA ALA A 77 15.91 -2.73 0.89
C ALA A 77 16.33 -1.71 1.96
N HIS A 78 16.63 -0.49 1.55
CA HIS A 78 16.94 0.61 2.46
C HIS A 78 15.77 0.90 3.40
N SER A 79 14.54 1.02 2.89
CA SER A 79 13.35 1.23 3.73
C SER A 79 13.17 0.13 4.76
N LEU A 80 13.35 -1.14 4.37
CA LEU A 80 13.26 -2.28 5.30
C LEU A 80 14.33 -2.22 6.40
N GLY A 81 15.56 -1.81 6.07
CA GLY A 81 16.65 -1.67 7.04
C GLY A 81 16.48 -0.52 8.03
N MET A 82 15.54 0.39 7.80
CA MET A 82 15.23 1.51 8.71
C MET A 82 14.13 1.19 9.73
N PHE A 83 13.45 0.05 9.59
CA PHE A 83 12.50 -0.43 10.59
C PHE A 83 13.27 -1.24 11.65
N ASP A 84 13.87 -0.54 12.62
CA ASP A 84 14.45 -1.10 13.84
C ASP A 84 13.40 -1.10 14.98
#